data_AF-A0A956AN98-F1
#
_entry.id   AF-A0A956AN98-F1
#
_cell.length_a   1.000
_cell.length_b   1.000
_cell.length_c   1.000
_cell.angle_alpha   90.00
_cell.angle_beta   90.00
_cell.angle_gamma   90.00
#
_symmetry.space_group_name_H-M   'P 1'
#
loop_
_entity.id
_entity.type
_entity.pdbx_description
1 polymer ?
#
loop_
_entity_poly.entity_id
_entity_poly.type
_entity_poly.pdbx_seq_one_letter_code
_entity_poly.pdbx_strand_id
1 'polypeptide(L)' 'MGLRVSAPGKLMLSGEYAVLDGATAVVAAVDARATATVGAPPLADTPPEVSATWRLARERFPKLPSAPPRIDVSALR' A
#
# COMPACT_ATOMS: atom_id res chain seq x y z
N MET A 1 -21.04 0.66 -5.30
CA MET A 1 -20.55 0.54 -3.91
C MET A 1 -19.11 0.04 -3.98
N GLY A 2 -18.13 0.84 -3.56
CA GLY A 2 -16.72 0.49 -3.67
C GLY A 2 -16.24 -0.37 -2.50
N LEU A 3 -15.26 -1.24 -2.72
CA LEU A 3 -14.59 -1.99 -1.66
C LEU A 3 -13.56 -1.08 -0.98
N ARG A 4 -13.62 -0.95 0.35
CA ARG A 4 -12.63 -0.19 1.14
C ARG A 4 -11.77 -1.15 1.96
N VAL A 5 -10.46 -0.99 1.87
CA VAL A 5 -9.48 -1.76 2.64
C VAL A 5 -8.49 -0.80 3.32
N SER A 6 -7.82 -1.27 4.38
CA SER A 6 -6.80 -0.47 5.07
C SER A 6 -5.59 -1.32 5.48
N ALA A 7 -4.43 -0.68 5.54
CA ALA A 7 -3.20 -1.27 6.05
C ALA A 7 -2.59 -0.33 7.11
N PRO A 8 -2.04 -0.86 8.22
CA PRO A 8 -1.34 -0.05 9.19
C PRO A 8 -0.01 0.44 8.60
N GLY A 9 0.43 1.61 9.05
CA GLY A 9 1.80 2.05 8.92
C GLY A 9 2.72 1.17 9.76
N LYS A 10 4.02 1.27 9.50
CA LYS A 10 5.05 0.56 10.27
C LYS A 10 6.11 1.51 10.77
N LEU A 11 6.66 1.20 11.94
CA LEU A 11 7.82 1.88 12.51
C LEU A 11 8.94 0.87 12.74
N MET A 12 10.14 1.16 12.23
CA MET A 12 11.35 0.41 12.55
C MET A 12 11.80 0.81 13.95
N LEU A 13 11.82 -0.13 14.90
CA LEU A 13 12.24 0.13 16.28
C LEU A 13 13.74 -0.15 16.46
N SER A 14 14.26 -1.19 15.81
CA SER A 14 15.68 -1.56 15.84
C SER A 14 16.06 -2.45 14.66
N GLY A 15 17.36 -2.48 14.32
CA GLY A 15 17.91 -3.31 13.25
C GLY A 15 17.78 -2.72 11.86
N GLU A 16 17.58 -1.40 11.74
CA GLU A 16 17.70 -0.71 10.45
C GLU A 16 19.10 -0.95 9.88
N TYR A 17 19.16 -1.25 8.58
CA TYR A 17 20.35 -1.68 7.84
C TYR A 17 20.92 -3.05 8.22
N ALA A 18 21.03 -3.41 9.51
CA ALA A 18 21.53 -4.72 9.93
C ALA A 18 20.70 -5.90 9.38
N VAL A 19 19.38 -5.69 9.21
CA VAL A 19 18.48 -6.67 8.60
C VAL A 19 18.84 -7.01 7.15
N LEU A 20 19.53 -6.12 6.45
CA LEU A 20 19.99 -6.36 5.08
C LEU A 20 21.08 -7.45 5.03
N ASP A 21 21.81 -7.63 6.13
CA ASP A 21 22.86 -8.64 6.30
C ASP A 21 22.35 -9.91 7.02
N GLY A 22 21.03 -10.05 7.16
CA GLY A 22 20.40 -11.21 7.80
C GLY A 22 20.24 -11.13 9.32
N ALA A 23 20.57 -9.99 9.95
CA ALA A 23 20.28 -9.78 11.36
C ALA A 23 18.77 -9.58 11.61
N THR A 24 18.35 -9.66 12.88
CA THR A 24 16.93 -9.47 13.25
C THR A 24 16.56 -7.99 13.33
N ALA A 25 15.40 -7.63 12.77
CA ALA A 25 14.77 -6.33 12.95
C ALA A 25 13.56 -6.40 13.90
N VAL A 26 13.36 -5.35 14.68
CA VAL A 26 12.14 -5.16 15.48
C VAL A 26 11.32 -4.06 14.83
N VAL A 27 10.07 -4.37 14.48
CA VAL A 27 9.15 -3.47 13.78
C VAL A 27 7.80 -3.50 14.48
N ALA A 28 7.15 -2.34 14.60
CA ALA A 28 5.80 -2.23 15.15
C ALA A 28 4.82 -1.71 14.09
N ALA A 29 3.62 -2.28 14.07
CA ALA A 29 2.48 -1.66 13.39
C ALA A 29 2.02 -0.45 14.22
N VAL A 30 1.76 0.67 13.55
CA VAL A 30 1.27 1.89 14.20
C VAL A 30 -0.15 2.20 13.74
N ASP A 31 -0.93 2.88 14.59
CA ASP A 31 -2.30 3.31 14.26
C ASP A 31 -2.34 4.58 13.40
N ALA A 32 -1.46 4.62 12.41
CA ALA A 32 -1.46 5.56 11.30
C ALA A 32 -1.72 4.70 10.06
N ARG A 33 -2.85 4.86 9.36
CA ARG A 33 -3.30 3.87 8.36
C ARG A 33 -3.36 4.45 6.95
N ALA A 34 -2.87 3.67 5.99
CA ALA A 34 -3.23 3.86 4.58
C ALA A 34 -4.61 3.26 4.32
N THR A 35 -5.43 3.94 3.51
CA THR A 35 -6.72 3.41 3.09
C THR A 35 -6.82 3.38 1.57
N ALA A 36 -7.39 2.31 1.03
CA ALA A 36 -7.61 2.15 -0.41
C ALA A 36 -9.09 1.93 -0.70
N THR A 37 -9.61 2.60 -1.73
CA THR A 37 -10.98 2.45 -2.21
C THR A 37 -10.96 1.97 -3.66
N VAL A 38 -11.48 0.75 -3.89
CA VAL A 38 -11.58 0.11 -5.20
C VAL A 38 -12.96 0.42 -5.80
N GLY A 39 -12.99 0.77 -7.09
CA GLY A 39 -14.24 1.11 -7.80
C GLY A 39 -14.70 2.56 -7.62
N ALA A 40 -13.86 3.40 -7.01
CA ALA A 40 -13.99 4.85 -7.11
C ALA A 40 -13.50 5.32 -8.50
N PRO A 41 -14.03 6.43 -9.03
CA PRO A 41 -13.48 7.03 -10.25
C PRO A 41 -11.99 7.35 -10.06
N PRO A 42 -11.15 7.13 -11.09
CA PRO A 42 -9.71 7.38 -11.00
C PRO A 42 -9.43 8.86 -10.76
N LEU A 43 -8.44 9.15 -9.91
CA LEU A 43 -7.85 10.49 -9.81
C LEU A 43 -6.83 10.68 -10.93
N ALA A 44 -6.66 11.92 -11.39
CA ALA A 44 -5.73 12.26 -12.48
C ALA A 44 -4.27 11.86 -12.17
N ASP A 45 -3.85 11.94 -10.90
CA ASP A 45 -2.46 11.71 -10.48
C ASP A 45 -2.35 10.47 -9.59
N THR A 46 -2.43 9.28 -10.20
CA THR A 46 -2.08 8.04 -9.49
C THR A 46 -0.56 7.89 -9.43
N PRO A 47 0.06 7.69 -8.25
CA PRO A 47 1.50 7.51 -8.16
C PRO A 47 1.99 6.34 -9.02
N PRO A 48 3.21 6.43 -9.60
CA PRO A 48 3.72 5.42 -10.52
C PRO A 48 3.86 4.04 -9.87
N GLU A 49 4.23 3.98 -8.59
CA GLU A 49 4.30 2.75 -7.81
C GLU A 49 2.93 2.07 -7.67
N VAL A 50 1.86 2.83 -7.47
CA VAL A 50 0.50 2.30 -7.40
C VAL A 50 0.09 1.69 -8.74
N SER A 51 0.38 2.40 -9.84
CA SER A 51 0.07 1.93 -11.19
C SER A 51 0.85 0.65 -11.53
N ALA A 52 2.14 0.59 -11.19
CA ALA A 52 2.99 -0.57 -11.42
C ALA A 52 2.52 -1.79 -10.61
N THR A 53 2.23 -1.62 -9.31
CA THR A 53 1.69 -2.70 -8.48
C THR A 53 0.32 -3.15 -8.97
N TRP A 54 -0.56 -2.23 -9.39
CA TRP A 54 -1.88 -2.59 -9.90
C TRP A 54 -1.81 -3.40 -11.19
N ARG A 55 -0.88 -3.07 -12.10
CA ARG A 55 -0.63 -3.87 -13.31
C ARG A 55 -0.25 -5.32 -12.95
N LEU A 56 0.73 -5.51 -12.07
CA LEU A 56 1.15 -6.84 -11.62
C LEU A 56 0.02 -7.59 -10.89
N ALA A 57 -0.75 -6.89 -10.06
CA ALA A 57 -1.90 -7.48 -9.37
C ALA A 57 -2.95 -7.98 -10.37
N ARG A 58 -3.22 -7.24 -11.45
CA ARG A 58 -4.17 -7.66 -12.50
C ARG A 58 -3.68 -8.85 -13.32
N GLU A 59 -2.37 -8.94 -13.59
CA GLU A 59 -1.76 -10.12 -14.22
C GLU A 59 -2.00 -11.37 -13.36
N ARG A 60 -1.92 -11.24 -12.02
CA ARG A 60 -2.16 -12.35 -11.07
C ARG A 60 -3.64 -12.60 -10.79
N PHE A 61 -4.46 -11.56 -10.77
CA PHE A 61 -5.88 -11.57 -10.39
C PHE A 61 -6.74 -10.93 -11.48
N PRO A 62 -7.11 -11.69 -12.54
CA PRO A 62 -7.78 -11.14 -13.73
C PRO A 62 -9.14 -10.50 -13.47
N LYS A 63 -9.79 -10.80 -12.33
CA LYS A 63 -11.08 -10.23 -11.92
C LYS A 63 -10.97 -8.81 -11.34
N LEU A 64 -9.78 -8.28 -11.14
CA LEU A 64 -9.59 -6.93 -10.63
C LEU A 64 -10.03 -5.87 -11.64
N PRO A 65 -10.61 -4.74 -11.18
CA PRO A 65 -10.98 -3.62 -12.04
C PRO A 65 -9.81 -3.08 -12.88
N SER A 66 -10.12 -2.51 -14.03
CA SER A 66 -9.12 -1.87 -14.92
C SER A 66 -8.47 -0.66 -14.26
N ALA A 67 -9.26 0.19 -13.61
CA ALA A 67 -8.77 1.36 -12.90
C ALA A 67 -8.11 0.97 -11.55
N PRO A 68 -6.97 1.60 -11.20
CA PRO A 68 -6.35 1.40 -9.89
C PRO A 68 -7.20 1.97 -8.75
N PRO A 69 -7.00 1.50 -7.52
CA PRO A 69 -7.70 2.02 -6.36
C PRO A 69 -7.21 3.44 -6.05
N ARG A 70 -8.10 4.27 -5.50
CA ARG A 70 -7.70 5.51 -4.85
C ARG A 70 -7.04 5.17 -3.52
N ILE A 71 -5.81 5.64 -3.31
CA ILE A 71 -5.06 5.43 -2.06
C ILE A 71 -4.94 6.77 -1.32
N ASP A 72 -5.30 6.77 -0.04
CA ASP A 72 -5.07 7.88 0.89
C ASP A 72 -4.06 7.43 1.95
N VAL A 73 -2.96 8.18 2.03
CA VAL A 73 -1.85 7.98 2.98
C VAL A 73 -1.61 9.21 3.84
N SER A 74 -2.56 10.14 3.90
CA SER A 74 -2.42 11.41 4.62
C SER A 74 -2.12 11.22 6.12
N ALA A 75 -2.58 10.12 6.71
CA ALA A 75 -2.29 9.75 8.09
C ALA A 75 -0.88 9.19 8.32
N LEU A 76 -0.10 8.87 7.28
CA LEU A 76 1.25 8.29 7.38
C LEU A 76 2.39 9.33 7.35
N ARG A 77 2.06 10.62 7.38
CA ARG A 77 3.01 11.73 7.29
C ARG A 77 3.59 12.12 8.64
#